data_AF-A0A3D0ZIK4-F1
#
_entry.id   AF-A0A3D0ZIK4-F1
#
_cell.length_a   1.000
_cell.length_b   1.000
_cell.length_c   1.000
_cell.angle_alpha   90.00
_cell.angle_beta   90.00
_cell.angle_gamma   90.00
#
_symmetry.space_group_name_H-M   'P 1'
#
loop_
_entity.id
_entity.type
_entity.pdbx_description
1 polymer ?
#
loop_
_entity_poly.entity_id
_entity_poly.type
_entity_poly.pdbx_seq_one_letter_code
_entity_poly.pdbx_strand_id
1 'polypeptide(L)'
;MGAAAEAGADLADVVRLGRKANSLTRTIGSAFHGCTFPGADAPLFTLKDRQMGLGLGIHGEPGLFDTDLPSAKELGQEFVARLLAETPPGAGDRLAVILNGLGSTKHEELFVLWLTVASLLRDAGYTLVMPEVGELVTSLDMSGVSLTITWLDAELEPLWTAPAETPAYRRGNAAIQTGGSVDETPDAGAAEVAFEADGDSRAYAVRCVAALDAAGQSLHAAESQLGDLDAVAGDGDHGRGMVRGIDAAAAAGAAAATKGAGAGSVLIAAGDAWADRAGGTSGVLWGAGLRALGESLGNQRTPDPDVLAAGMSAFAARITELGKAAPGDKTMVDALLPFTEAFTRLVQEGEEPLQAWSAAALDAVAAAEATAALRPLKGRARPLAEKSLGTPDPGATSLAMIFTVMGPFLAVSSQPGTSQSDSAPNQPAGALS
;
A
#
# COMPACT_ATOMS: atom_id res chain seq x y z
N MET A 1 -20.08 19.63 32.36
CA MET A 1 -20.42 19.44 33.79
C MET A 1 -19.29 18.78 34.56
N GLY A 2 -18.84 17.55 34.21
CA GLY A 2 -17.74 16.87 34.91
C GLY A 2 -16.47 17.72 35.06
N ALA A 3 -15.98 18.30 33.96
CA ALA A 3 -14.80 19.19 33.98
C ALA A 3 -14.95 20.40 34.91
N ALA A 4 -16.16 20.95 35.07
CA ALA A 4 -16.40 22.11 35.95
C ALA A 4 -16.38 21.70 37.43
N ALA A 5 -16.98 20.55 37.75
CA ALA A 5 -16.93 19.99 39.10
C ALA A 5 -15.50 19.63 39.52
N GLU A 6 -14.73 19.02 38.62
CA GLU A 6 -13.31 18.69 38.85
C GLU A 6 -12.46 19.94 39.06
N ALA A 7 -12.77 21.04 38.36
CA ALA A 7 -12.12 22.35 38.55
C ALA A 7 -12.54 23.07 39.85
N GLY A 8 -13.37 22.46 40.69
CA GLY A 8 -13.79 22.99 41.99
C GLY A 8 -14.97 23.96 41.96
N ALA A 9 -15.74 24.01 40.86
CA ALA A 9 -16.98 24.80 40.82
C ALA A 9 -18.02 24.27 41.80
N ASP A 10 -18.82 25.16 42.40
CA ASP A 10 -19.92 24.76 43.27
C ASP A 10 -21.10 24.17 42.47
N LEU A 11 -22.06 23.56 43.18
CA LEU A 11 -23.21 22.92 42.55
C LEU A 11 -24.05 23.90 41.71
N ALA A 12 -24.18 25.16 42.15
CA ALA A 12 -24.97 26.14 41.43
C ALA A 12 -24.32 26.47 40.08
N ASP A 13 -22.99 26.63 40.06
CA ASP A 13 -22.23 26.87 38.85
C ASP A 13 -22.20 25.65 37.91
N VAL A 14 -22.04 24.44 38.44
CA VAL A 14 -22.11 23.22 37.62
C VAL A 14 -23.46 23.09 36.92
N VAL A 15 -24.56 23.36 37.63
CA VAL A 15 -25.91 23.35 37.06
C VAL A 15 -26.09 24.48 36.04
N ARG A 16 -25.61 25.69 36.34
CA ARG A 16 -25.64 26.83 35.42
C ARG A 16 -24.92 26.51 34.10
N LEU A 17 -23.71 25.96 34.18
CA LEU A 17 -22.90 25.56 33.02
C LEU A 17 -23.53 24.41 32.24
N GLY A 18 -24.13 23.43 32.92
CA GLY A 18 -24.89 22.35 32.27
C GLY A 18 -26.08 22.86 31.47
N ARG A 19 -26.88 23.76 32.06
CA ARG A 19 -28.01 24.42 31.37
C ARG A 19 -27.55 25.28 30.20
N LYS A 20 -26.45 26.01 30.37
CA LYS A 20 -25.83 26.83 29.32
C LYS A 20 -25.40 25.96 28.14
N ALA A 21 -24.63 24.90 28.38
CA ALA A 21 -24.23 23.95 27.36
C ALA A 21 -25.45 23.40 26.62
N ASN A 22 -26.46 22.91 27.35
CA ASN A 22 -27.69 22.38 26.76
C ASN A 22 -28.43 23.41 25.86
N SER A 23 -28.50 24.68 26.27
CA SER A 23 -29.13 25.73 25.45
C SER A 23 -28.38 26.03 24.15
N LEU A 24 -27.07 25.74 24.13
CA LEU A 24 -26.16 25.95 23.01
C LEU A 24 -25.85 24.65 22.25
N THR A 25 -26.59 23.55 22.50
CA THR A 25 -26.42 22.29 21.78
C THR A 25 -27.61 22.03 20.87
N ARG A 26 -27.36 21.56 19.65
CA ARG A 26 -28.37 21.02 18.74
C ARG A 26 -27.93 19.66 18.23
N THR A 27 -28.88 18.73 18.13
CA THR A 27 -28.64 17.36 17.66
C THR A 27 -29.70 16.97 16.65
N ILE A 28 -29.27 16.32 15.58
CA ILE A 28 -30.15 15.65 14.63
C ILE A 28 -29.67 14.21 14.45
N GLY A 29 -30.59 13.26 14.40
CA GLY A 29 -30.31 11.85 14.16
C GLY A 29 -31.01 11.34 12.91
N SER A 30 -30.52 10.24 12.37
CA SER A 30 -31.22 9.43 11.38
C SER A 30 -31.01 7.95 11.68
N ALA A 31 -31.94 7.13 11.23
CA ALA A 31 -31.83 5.68 11.31
C ALA A 31 -32.20 5.02 9.98
N PHE A 32 -31.54 3.91 9.71
CA PHE A 32 -31.74 3.03 8.55
C PHE A 32 -32.40 1.72 8.97
N HIS A 33 -32.19 1.32 10.22
CA HIS A 33 -32.81 0.14 10.83
C HIS A 33 -33.00 0.38 12.32
N GLY A 34 -34.12 -0.06 12.89
CA GLY A 34 -34.39 0.07 14.31
C GLY A 34 -33.59 -0.89 15.17
N CYS A 35 -33.41 -0.56 16.45
CA CYS A 35 -32.76 -1.48 17.37
C CYS A 35 -33.66 -2.64 17.79
N THR A 36 -33.01 -3.73 18.18
CA THR A 36 -33.60 -4.96 18.69
C THR A 36 -33.35 -5.05 20.19
N PHE A 37 -34.43 -5.12 20.99
CA PHE A 37 -34.26 -5.34 22.42
C PHE A 37 -33.70 -6.75 22.69
N PRO A 38 -32.87 -6.93 23.74
CA PRO A 38 -32.41 -8.25 24.14
C PRO A 38 -33.58 -9.21 24.38
N GLY A 39 -33.63 -10.30 23.62
CA GLY A 39 -34.69 -11.31 23.70
C GLY A 39 -35.94 -11.02 22.85
N ALA A 40 -35.95 -9.94 22.06
CA ALA A 40 -36.99 -9.69 21.07
C ALA A 40 -36.67 -10.41 19.74
N ASP A 41 -37.71 -10.85 19.04
CA ASP A 41 -37.60 -11.54 17.74
C ASP A 41 -37.50 -10.56 16.55
N ALA A 42 -37.75 -9.27 16.77
CA ALA A 42 -37.83 -8.24 15.74
C ALA A 42 -37.42 -6.84 16.28
N PRO A 43 -36.99 -5.92 15.40
CA PRO A 43 -36.63 -4.56 15.80
C PRO A 43 -37.85 -3.72 16.21
N LEU A 44 -37.61 -2.65 16.97
CA LEU A 44 -38.66 -1.74 17.48
C LEU A 44 -39.46 -1.05 16.37
N PHE A 45 -38.81 -0.79 15.25
CA PHE A 45 -39.46 -0.30 14.03
C PHE A 45 -38.71 -0.84 12.82
N THR A 46 -39.40 -0.84 11.69
CA THR A 46 -38.82 -1.18 10.40
C THR A 46 -39.06 -0.05 9.41
N LEU A 47 -38.08 0.18 8.56
CA LEU A 47 -38.19 1.04 7.39
C LEU A 47 -38.28 0.13 6.16
N LYS A 48 -38.87 0.64 5.06
CA LYS A 48 -38.82 -0.12 3.80
C LYS A 48 -37.38 -0.16 3.29
N ASP A 49 -37.10 -1.11 2.42
CA ASP A 49 -35.80 -1.18 1.77
C ASP A 49 -35.46 0.16 1.09
N ARG A 50 -34.20 0.57 1.23
CA ARG A 50 -33.68 1.87 0.77
C ARG A 50 -34.41 3.10 1.33
N GLN A 51 -34.96 3.03 2.54
CA GLN A 51 -35.48 4.20 3.25
C GLN A 51 -34.65 4.55 4.49
N MET A 52 -34.77 5.80 4.90
CA MET A 52 -34.14 6.36 6.10
C MET A 52 -35.19 7.18 6.86
N GLY A 53 -35.26 6.99 8.19
CA GLY A 53 -36.04 7.84 9.09
C GLY A 53 -35.18 8.99 9.59
N LEU A 54 -35.62 10.24 9.40
CA LEU A 54 -34.92 11.43 9.88
C LEU A 54 -35.52 11.92 11.20
N GLY A 55 -34.67 12.35 12.14
CA GLY A 55 -35.07 12.84 13.45
C GLY A 55 -35.50 11.74 14.42
N LEU A 56 -35.06 10.51 14.18
CA LEU A 56 -35.45 9.35 14.97
C LEU A 56 -34.81 9.38 16.37
N GLY A 57 -35.59 9.05 17.39
CA GLY A 57 -35.13 9.07 18.78
C GLY A 57 -34.21 7.91 19.14
N ILE A 58 -33.39 8.09 20.17
CA ILE A 58 -32.42 7.07 20.62
C ILE A 58 -33.06 5.85 21.30
N HIS A 59 -34.38 5.82 21.49
CA HIS A 59 -35.11 4.64 21.95
C HIS A 59 -36.07 4.09 20.87
N GLY A 60 -35.89 4.48 19.61
CA GLY A 60 -36.75 4.08 18.51
C GLY A 60 -38.05 4.89 18.39
N GLU A 61 -38.12 6.06 19.03
CA GLU A 61 -39.27 6.96 18.88
C GLU A 61 -39.41 7.43 17.42
N PRO A 62 -40.61 7.48 16.84
CA PRO A 62 -40.81 7.86 15.44
C PRO A 62 -40.12 9.19 15.10
N GLY A 63 -39.43 9.20 13.95
CA GLY A 63 -38.77 10.39 13.44
C GLY A 63 -39.74 11.45 12.93
N LEU A 64 -39.19 12.56 12.43
CA LEU A 64 -39.92 13.64 11.79
C LEU A 64 -40.65 13.16 10.53
N PHE A 65 -39.96 12.35 9.71
CA PHE A 65 -40.49 11.72 8.50
C PHE A 65 -39.52 10.66 7.96
N ASP A 66 -40.05 9.78 7.11
CA ASP A 66 -39.26 8.82 6.33
C ASP A 66 -38.98 9.37 4.94
N THR A 67 -37.79 9.09 4.41
CA THR A 67 -37.36 9.51 3.07
C THR A 67 -36.56 8.40 2.38
N ASP A 68 -36.35 8.54 1.08
CA ASP A 68 -35.48 7.63 0.33
C ASP A 68 -34.03 7.79 0.83
N LEU A 69 -33.30 6.68 0.94
CA LEU A 69 -31.94 6.67 1.47
C LEU A 69 -31.01 7.54 0.60
N PRO A 70 -30.52 8.69 1.13
CA PRO A 70 -29.62 9.56 0.39
C PRO A 70 -28.19 8.98 0.36
N SER A 71 -27.33 9.55 -0.49
CA SER A 71 -25.88 9.35 -0.35
C SER A 71 -25.38 9.95 0.97
N ALA A 72 -24.23 9.47 1.47
CA ALA A 72 -23.61 10.03 2.67
C ALA A 72 -23.33 11.54 2.54
N LYS A 73 -23.00 12.02 1.33
CA LYS A 73 -22.80 13.44 1.06
C LYS A 73 -24.09 14.25 1.23
N GLU A 74 -25.19 13.78 0.64
CA GLU A 74 -26.49 14.43 0.77
C GLU A 74 -26.99 14.40 2.22
N LEU A 75 -26.79 13.30 2.95
CA LEU A 75 -27.10 13.22 4.37
C LEU A 75 -26.30 14.24 5.20
N GLY A 76 -25.00 14.36 4.93
CA GLY A 76 -24.13 15.34 5.59
C GLY A 76 -24.57 16.78 5.31
N GLN A 77 -24.97 17.09 4.08
CA GLN A 77 -25.54 18.38 3.70
C GLN A 77 -26.83 18.67 4.46
N GLU A 78 -27.73 17.71 4.54
CA GLU A 78 -29.02 17.84 5.23
C GLU A 78 -28.83 18.08 6.74
N PHE A 79 -27.94 17.33 7.38
CA PHE A 79 -27.63 17.49 8.80
C PHE A 79 -27.05 18.87 9.10
N VAL A 80 -26.02 19.28 8.36
CA VAL A 80 -25.37 20.58 8.59
C VAL A 80 -26.35 21.73 8.32
N ALA A 81 -27.11 21.68 7.23
CA ALA A 81 -28.07 22.73 6.89
C ALA A 81 -29.13 22.93 8.00
N ARG A 82 -29.70 21.84 8.52
CA ARG A 82 -30.70 21.92 9.60
C ARG A 82 -30.14 22.44 10.91
N LEU A 83 -28.98 21.93 11.33
CA LEU A 83 -28.37 22.37 12.58
C LEU A 83 -27.95 23.84 12.53
N LEU A 84 -27.39 24.30 11.40
CA LEU A 84 -27.02 25.70 11.23
C LEU A 84 -28.23 26.64 11.14
N ALA A 85 -29.37 26.16 10.63
CA ALA A 85 -30.63 26.92 10.67
C ALA A 85 -31.12 27.18 12.10
N GLU A 86 -30.71 26.36 13.08
CA GLU A 86 -31.03 26.51 14.50
C GLU A 86 -29.92 27.15 15.34
N THR A 87 -28.97 27.84 14.69
CA THR A 87 -27.87 28.55 15.37
C THR A 87 -28.41 29.47 16.48
N PRO A 88 -27.99 29.29 17.74
CA PRO A 88 -28.44 30.14 18.84
C PRO A 88 -28.08 31.63 18.61
N PRO A 89 -28.95 32.58 18.98
CA PRO A 89 -28.63 34.01 18.88
C PRO A 89 -27.36 34.36 19.65
N GLY A 90 -26.42 35.05 18.98
CA GLY A 90 -25.14 35.45 19.59
C GLY A 90 -24.13 34.32 19.75
N ALA A 91 -24.35 33.16 19.12
CA ALA A 91 -23.37 32.09 19.10
C ALA A 91 -22.08 32.52 18.38
N GLY A 92 -20.93 32.04 18.89
CA GLY A 92 -19.62 32.27 18.29
C GLY A 92 -19.34 31.35 17.09
N ASP A 93 -18.08 31.37 16.64
CA ASP A 93 -17.59 30.61 15.49
C ASP A 93 -16.89 29.30 15.89
N ARG A 94 -16.87 28.93 17.18
CA ARG A 94 -16.17 27.74 17.68
C ARG A 94 -17.16 26.64 18.01
N LEU A 95 -16.94 25.43 17.50
CA LEU A 95 -17.87 24.32 17.64
C LEU A 95 -17.20 23.10 18.26
N ALA A 96 -17.82 22.53 19.29
CA ALA A 96 -17.64 21.12 19.63
C ALA A 96 -18.62 20.31 18.77
N VAL A 97 -18.10 19.37 17.97
CA VAL A 97 -18.91 18.57 17.06
C VAL A 97 -18.74 17.10 17.39
N ILE A 98 -19.86 16.39 17.48
CA ILE A 98 -19.89 14.95 17.71
C ILE A 98 -20.67 14.31 16.55
N LEU A 99 -20.00 13.47 15.78
CA LEU A 99 -20.64 12.56 14.84
C LEU A 99 -20.71 11.17 15.47
N ASN A 100 -21.91 10.77 15.84
CA ASN A 100 -22.15 9.60 16.66
C ASN A 100 -22.82 8.47 15.86
N GLY A 101 -22.29 7.25 15.94
CA GLY A 101 -22.97 6.04 15.50
C GLY A 101 -23.99 5.57 16.55
N LEU A 102 -25.14 5.08 16.10
CA LEU A 102 -26.22 4.64 16.98
C LEU A 102 -26.17 3.14 17.32
N GLY A 103 -25.12 2.41 16.89
CA GLY A 103 -24.89 1.03 17.33
C GLY A 103 -24.28 0.10 16.29
N SER A 104 -24.85 0.09 15.07
CA SER A 104 -24.39 -0.85 14.02
C SER A 104 -23.82 -0.18 12.76
N THR A 105 -23.76 1.16 12.74
CA THR A 105 -23.04 1.91 11.70
C THR A 105 -21.54 1.78 11.92
N LYS A 106 -20.82 1.26 10.91
CA LYS A 106 -19.39 1.00 11.02
C LYS A 106 -18.59 2.29 11.17
N HIS A 107 -17.47 2.19 11.87
CA HIS A 107 -16.63 3.33 12.16
C HIS A 107 -16.13 4.01 10.87
N GLU A 108 -15.79 3.24 9.84
CA GLU A 108 -15.37 3.75 8.53
C GLU A 108 -16.48 4.53 7.82
N GLU A 109 -17.75 4.10 7.97
CA GLU A 109 -18.92 4.77 7.37
C GLU A 109 -19.15 6.15 8.01
N LEU A 110 -18.88 6.29 9.32
CA LEU A 110 -18.92 7.59 10.00
C LEU A 110 -17.89 8.56 9.38
N PHE A 111 -16.70 8.08 9.01
CA PHE A 111 -15.70 8.94 8.38
C PHE A 111 -16.07 9.36 6.95
N VAL A 112 -16.79 8.53 6.20
CA VAL A 112 -17.32 8.92 4.88
C VAL A 112 -18.28 10.11 5.02
N LEU A 113 -19.15 10.08 6.03
CA LEU A 113 -20.05 11.20 6.35
C LEU A 113 -19.29 12.42 6.91
N TRP A 114 -18.30 12.18 7.78
CA TRP A 114 -17.48 13.20 8.41
C TRP A 114 -16.74 14.09 7.40
N LEU A 115 -16.24 13.51 6.30
CA LEU A 115 -15.57 14.28 5.23
C LEU A 115 -16.45 15.41 4.71
N THR A 116 -17.76 15.17 4.56
CA THR A 116 -18.72 16.19 4.12
C THR A 116 -19.05 17.17 5.25
N VAL A 117 -19.37 16.66 6.44
CA VAL A 117 -19.75 17.49 7.60
C VAL A 117 -18.65 18.48 7.97
N ALA A 118 -17.41 17.99 8.11
CA ALA A 118 -16.28 18.80 8.51
C ALA A 118 -15.93 19.87 7.46
N SER A 119 -16.05 19.57 6.17
CA SER A 119 -15.87 20.56 5.11
C SER A 119 -16.92 21.66 5.20
N LEU A 120 -18.21 21.29 5.22
CA LEU A 120 -19.30 22.26 5.21
C LEU A 120 -19.28 23.21 6.41
N LEU A 121 -18.95 22.70 7.61
CA LEU A 121 -18.84 23.55 8.80
C LEU A 121 -17.65 24.52 8.69
N ARG A 122 -16.50 24.08 8.16
CA ARG A 122 -15.34 24.97 7.93
C ARG A 122 -15.62 26.00 6.84
N ASP A 123 -16.27 25.60 5.76
CA ASP A 123 -16.68 26.47 4.65
C ASP A 123 -17.69 27.53 5.12
N ALA A 124 -18.52 27.19 6.12
CA ALA A 124 -19.42 28.13 6.79
C ALA A 124 -18.72 29.05 7.81
N GLY A 125 -17.39 28.97 7.96
CA GLY A 125 -16.59 29.86 8.80
C GLY A 125 -16.37 29.39 10.25
N TYR A 126 -16.75 28.15 10.58
CA TYR A 126 -16.58 27.63 11.94
C TYR A 126 -15.23 26.96 12.18
N THR A 127 -14.68 27.15 13.37
CA THR A 127 -13.53 26.40 13.89
C THR A 127 -14.01 25.19 14.69
N LEU A 128 -13.63 23.98 14.26
CA LEU A 128 -13.96 22.74 14.95
C LEU A 128 -12.96 22.49 16.08
N VAL A 129 -13.42 22.50 17.33
CA VAL A 129 -12.60 22.31 18.53
C VAL A 129 -12.77 20.88 19.00
N MET A 130 -11.71 20.08 18.88
CA MET A 130 -11.65 18.67 19.31
C MET A 130 -12.91 17.87 18.93
N PRO A 131 -13.24 17.75 17.62
CA PRO A 131 -14.40 16.99 17.20
C PRO A 131 -14.27 15.50 17.54
N GLU A 132 -15.39 14.85 17.83
CA GLU A 132 -15.46 13.42 18.15
C GLU A 132 -16.23 12.67 17.05
N VAL A 133 -15.70 11.53 16.63
CA VAL A 133 -16.36 10.63 15.67
C VAL A 133 -16.30 9.22 16.25
N GLY A 134 -17.45 8.60 16.51
CA GLY A 134 -17.50 7.26 17.10
C GLY A 134 -18.85 6.87 17.67
N GLU A 135 -18.89 5.84 18.49
CA GLU A 135 -20.11 5.37 19.17
C GLU A 135 -20.07 5.82 20.64
N LEU A 136 -20.67 6.97 20.93
CA LEU A 136 -20.65 7.60 22.26
C LEU A 136 -22.00 7.52 22.97
N VAL A 137 -23.09 7.66 22.22
CA VAL A 137 -24.47 7.58 22.70
C VAL A 137 -25.24 6.69 21.73
N THR A 138 -25.25 5.39 22.01
CA THR A 138 -25.86 4.38 21.12
C THR A 138 -27.31 4.09 21.48
N SER A 139 -27.99 3.40 20.55
CA SER A 139 -29.29 2.77 20.73
C SER A 139 -29.15 1.28 20.38
N LEU A 140 -28.47 0.52 21.25
CA LEU A 140 -28.19 -0.91 21.04
C LEU A 140 -27.55 -1.18 19.65
N ASP A 141 -28.20 -1.94 18.79
CA ASP A 141 -27.79 -2.30 17.44
C ASP A 141 -28.45 -1.42 16.35
N MET A 142 -29.04 -0.27 16.72
CA MET A 142 -29.68 0.63 15.76
C MET A 142 -28.68 1.04 14.67
N SER A 143 -29.07 0.83 13.42
CA SER A 143 -28.29 1.32 12.28
C SER A 143 -28.68 2.77 12.07
N GLY A 144 -27.77 3.70 12.35
CA GLY A 144 -28.10 5.11 12.32
C GLY A 144 -26.96 5.98 12.83
N VAL A 145 -27.10 7.28 12.62
CA VAL A 145 -26.10 8.28 12.95
C VAL A 145 -26.77 9.50 13.58
N SER A 146 -26.04 10.23 14.41
CA SER A 146 -26.46 11.55 14.87
C SER A 146 -25.32 12.55 14.80
N LEU A 147 -25.65 13.78 14.39
CA LEU A 147 -24.74 14.90 14.42
C LEU A 147 -25.17 15.85 15.53
N THR A 148 -24.26 16.13 16.45
CA THR A 148 -24.43 17.09 17.53
C THR A 148 -23.44 18.23 17.38
N ILE A 149 -23.94 19.47 17.46
CA ILE A 149 -23.12 20.69 17.46
C ILE A 149 -23.39 21.43 18.76
N THR A 150 -22.32 21.79 19.47
CA THR A 150 -22.36 22.74 20.59
C THR A 150 -21.54 23.96 20.24
N TRP A 151 -22.17 25.13 20.23
CA TRP A 151 -21.48 26.40 20.03
C TRP A 151 -20.75 26.77 21.31
N LEU A 152 -19.42 26.83 21.23
CA LEU A 152 -18.55 27.08 22.35
C LEU A 152 -18.32 28.58 22.52
N ASP A 153 -18.28 29.00 23.78
CA ASP A 153 -17.80 30.31 24.18
C ASP A 153 -16.64 30.18 25.17
N ALA A 154 -16.17 31.31 25.68
CA ALA A 154 -15.04 31.37 26.60
C ALA A 154 -15.24 30.57 27.90
N GLU A 155 -16.49 30.29 28.32
CA GLU A 155 -16.75 29.45 29.49
C GLU A 155 -16.82 27.96 29.12
N LEU A 156 -17.41 27.62 27.98
CA LEU A 156 -17.65 26.21 27.60
C LEU A 156 -16.44 25.54 26.95
N GLU A 157 -15.65 26.28 26.17
CA GLU A 157 -14.50 25.69 25.47
C GLU A 157 -13.47 25.07 26.41
N PRO A 158 -13.00 25.74 27.48
CA PRO A 158 -12.03 25.12 28.39
C PRO A 158 -12.56 23.83 29.03
N LEU A 159 -13.88 23.76 29.27
CA LEU A 159 -14.55 22.58 29.82
C LEU A 159 -14.67 21.45 28.80
N TRP A 160 -14.86 21.80 27.51
CA TRP A 160 -14.84 20.83 26.42
C TRP A 160 -13.43 20.30 26.17
N THR A 161 -12.40 21.12 26.22
CA THR A 161 -11.02 20.69 25.95
C THR A 161 -10.35 20.03 27.17
N ALA A 162 -11.01 20.01 28.33
CA ALA A 162 -10.48 19.37 29.53
C ALA A 162 -10.30 17.85 29.32
N PRO A 163 -9.24 17.26 29.89
CA PRO A 163 -9.04 15.81 29.86
C PRO A 163 -10.18 15.10 30.58
N ALA A 164 -10.49 13.89 30.13
CA ALA A 164 -11.50 13.03 30.74
C ALA A 164 -10.99 11.58 30.76
N GLU A 165 -11.18 10.91 31.88
CA GLU A 165 -10.91 9.48 32.02
C GLU A 165 -12.10 8.80 32.69
N THR A 166 -12.90 8.11 31.88
CA THR A 166 -14.06 7.33 32.33
C THR A 166 -14.06 5.97 31.65
N PRO A 167 -14.85 4.98 32.13
CA PRO A 167 -14.91 3.66 31.51
C PRO A 167 -15.34 3.67 30.04
N ALA A 168 -16.18 4.62 29.64
CA ALA A 168 -16.78 4.69 28.30
C ALA A 168 -16.28 5.91 27.47
N TYR A 169 -15.45 6.78 28.05
CA TYR A 169 -14.94 7.96 27.37
C TYR A 169 -13.59 8.38 27.93
N ARG A 170 -12.59 8.49 27.06
CA ARG A 170 -11.24 8.93 27.41
C ARG A 170 -10.75 9.96 26.41
N ARG A 171 -10.24 11.08 26.91
CA ARG A 171 -9.71 12.18 26.10
C ARG A 171 -8.57 12.89 26.83
N GLY A 172 -7.52 13.21 26.09
CA GLY A 172 -6.30 13.85 26.59
C GLY A 172 -5.18 12.85 26.83
N ASN A 173 -3.96 13.21 26.44
CA ASN A 173 -2.78 12.41 26.69
C ASN A 173 -2.29 12.66 28.12
N ALA A 174 -2.32 11.66 28.99
CA ALA A 174 -1.22 11.55 29.95
C ALA A 174 0.04 11.41 29.10
N ALA A 175 0.88 12.44 29.08
CA ALA A 175 2.01 12.53 28.16
C ALA A 175 2.90 11.27 28.25
N ILE A 176 2.84 10.41 27.24
CA ILE A 176 3.99 9.59 26.88
C ILE A 176 4.83 10.50 25.99
N GLN A 177 5.98 10.97 26.49
CA GLN A 177 6.98 11.60 25.65
C GLN A 177 7.52 10.57 24.66
N THR A 178 6.89 10.48 23.50
CA THR A 178 7.50 9.91 22.30
C THR A 178 8.12 11.06 21.51
N GLY A 179 9.43 10.98 21.29
CA GLY A 179 10.24 12.02 20.68
C GLY A 179 9.75 12.45 19.29
N GLY A 180 10.04 13.72 19.00
CA GLY A 180 10.03 14.41 17.71
C GLY A 180 9.12 13.84 16.61
N SER A 181 7.99 14.52 16.38
CA SER A 181 7.30 14.44 15.10
C SER A 181 8.27 14.90 14.00
N VAL A 182 8.60 13.99 13.09
CA VAL A 182 9.21 14.34 11.81
C VAL A 182 8.08 14.92 10.97
N ASP A 183 8.17 16.21 10.65
CA ASP A 183 7.31 16.81 9.62
C ASP A 183 7.58 16.08 8.30
N GLU A 184 6.63 15.30 7.82
CA GLU A 184 6.60 14.88 6.42
C GLU A 184 6.17 16.09 5.58
N THR A 185 7.15 16.92 5.22
CA THR A 185 7.02 17.75 4.03
C THR A 185 6.93 16.82 2.82
N PRO A 186 5.91 16.97 1.94
CA PRO A 186 5.90 16.25 0.68
C PRO A 186 7.13 16.65 -0.12
N ASP A 187 7.87 15.65 -0.62
CA ASP A 187 9.10 15.81 -1.39
C ASP A 187 8.81 16.67 -2.63
N ALA A 188 9.07 17.97 -2.49
CA ALA A 188 8.98 18.94 -3.54
C ALA A 188 10.18 18.74 -4.46
N GLY A 189 10.00 17.92 -5.49
CA GLY A 189 10.80 17.92 -6.71
C GLY A 189 12.29 18.01 -6.48
N ALA A 190 12.90 16.92 -6.00
CA ALA A 190 14.34 16.75 -6.10
C ALA A 190 14.77 17.05 -7.54
N ALA A 191 15.62 18.07 -7.71
CA ALA A 191 16.24 18.41 -8.98
C ALA A 191 16.82 17.13 -9.61
N GLU A 192 16.61 16.91 -10.90
CA GLU A 192 17.10 15.74 -11.62
C GLU A 192 18.63 15.65 -11.51
N VAL A 193 19.12 14.89 -10.53
CA VAL A 193 20.54 14.56 -10.41
C VAL A 193 20.85 13.64 -11.58
N ALA A 194 21.71 14.11 -12.49
CA ALA A 194 22.18 13.30 -13.60
C ALA A 194 22.89 12.04 -13.07
N PHE A 195 22.59 10.88 -13.66
CA PHE A 195 23.24 9.63 -13.27
C PHE A 195 24.73 9.66 -13.65
N GLU A 196 25.59 9.34 -12.68
CA GLU A 196 27.00 9.04 -12.93
C GLU A 196 27.13 7.58 -13.40
N ALA A 197 27.46 7.39 -14.69
CA ALA A 197 27.61 6.07 -15.31
C ALA A 197 28.48 6.11 -16.56
N ASP A 198 29.32 5.10 -16.73
CA ASP A 198 30.24 4.95 -17.86
C ASP A 198 29.51 4.44 -19.11
N GLY A 199 30.08 4.72 -20.30
CA GLY A 199 29.46 4.37 -21.59
C GLY A 199 29.12 2.88 -21.74
N ASP A 200 30.02 2.01 -21.29
CA ASP A 200 29.83 0.56 -21.32
C ASP A 200 28.68 0.12 -20.39
N SER A 201 28.58 0.71 -19.20
CA SER A 201 27.49 0.41 -18.27
C SER A 201 26.14 0.90 -18.80
N ARG A 202 26.10 2.06 -19.47
CA ARG A 202 24.89 2.55 -20.15
C ARG A 202 24.47 1.63 -21.30
N ALA A 203 25.42 1.11 -22.06
CA ALA A 203 25.14 0.12 -23.12
C ALA A 203 24.59 -1.19 -22.53
N TYR A 204 25.14 -1.65 -21.41
CA TYR A 204 24.60 -2.81 -20.69
C TYR A 204 23.24 -2.51 -20.05
N ALA A 205 22.97 -1.28 -19.61
CA ALA A 205 21.68 -0.87 -19.07
C ALA A 205 20.53 -1.07 -20.08
N VAL A 206 20.79 -0.81 -21.38
CA VAL A 206 19.82 -1.12 -22.46
C VAL A 206 19.50 -2.61 -22.52
N ARG A 207 20.48 -3.48 -22.26
CA ARG A 207 20.26 -4.93 -22.18
C ARG A 207 19.45 -5.32 -20.95
N CYS A 208 19.68 -4.66 -19.80
CA CYS A 208 18.85 -4.86 -18.61
C CYS A 208 17.37 -4.51 -18.88
N VAL A 209 17.11 -3.40 -19.58
CA VAL A 209 15.74 -3.03 -19.99
C VAL A 209 15.14 -4.09 -20.91
N ALA A 210 15.89 -4.55 -21.93
CA ALA A 210 15.42 -5.61 -22.83
C ALA A 210 15.14 -6.94 -22.09
N ALA A 211 15.92 -7.26 -21.05
CA ALA A 211 15.68 -8.42 -20.20
C ALA A 211 14.37 -8.29 -19.39
N LEU A 212 14.09 -7.10 -18.85
CA LEU A 212 12.83 -6.80 -18.17
C LEU A 212 11.64 -6.87 -19.14
N ASP A 213 11.77 -6.35 -20.36
CA ASP A 213 10.72 -6.43 -21.38
C ASP A 213 10.42 -7.88 -21.78
N ALA A 214 11.45 -8.72 -21.93
CA ALA A 214 11.30 -10.14 -22.22
C ALA A 214 10.61 -10.89 -21.07
N ALA A 215 10.99 -10.59 -19.83
CA ALA A 215 10.30 -11.11 -18.64
C ALA A 215 8.82 -10.65 -18.60
N GLY A 216 8.55 -9.40 -18.97
CA GLY A 216 7.20 -8.85 -19.07
C GLY A 216 6.35 -9.65 -20.03
N GLN A 217 6.83 -9.85 -21.26
CA GLN A 217 6.12 -10.64 -22.27
C GLN A 217 5.82 -12.07 -21.80
N SER A 218 6.78 -12.71 -21.13
CA SER A 218 6.60 -14.06 -20.57
C SER A 218 5.53 -14.10 -19.48
N LEU A 219 5.54 -13.13 -18.55
CA LEU A 219 4.58 -13.06 -17.44
C LEU A 219 3.17 -12.70 -17.91
N HIS A 220 3.03 -11.78 -18.87
CA HIS A 220 1.73 -11.47 -19.49
C HIS A 220 1.12 -12.71 -20.15
N ALA A 221 1.92 -13.50 -20.87
CA ALA A 221 1.43 -14.72 -21.51
C ALA A 221 1.00 -15.80 -20.49
N ALA A 222 1.60 -15.79 -19.28
CA ALA A 222 1.36 -16.79 -18.25
C ALA A 222 0.46 -16.31 -17.10
N GLU A 223 -0.10 -15.10 -17.18
CA GLU A 223 -0.83 -14.46 -16.07
C GLU A 223 -1.93 -15.39 -15.50
N SER A 224 -2.80 -15.90 -16.37
CA SER A 224 -3.89 -16.79 -15.96
C SER A 224 -3.36 -18.09 -15.34
N GLN A 225 -2.37 -18.73 -15.98
CA GLN A 225 -1.79 -19.98 -15.50
C GLN A 225 -1.17 -19.81 -14.11
N LEU A 226 -0.46 -18.71 -13.88
CA LEU A 226 0.15 -18.41 -12.59
C LEU A 226 -0.90 -18.11 -11.51
N GLY A 227 -2.00 -17.44 -11.87
CA GLY A 227 -3.15 -17.28 -10.98
C GLY A 227 -3.84 -18.60 -10.66
N ASP A 228 -4.00 -19.48 -11.64
CA ASP A 228 -4.61 -20.81 -11.46
C ASP A 228 -3.76 -21.70 -10.53
N LEU A 229 -2.43 -21.69 -10.69
CA LEU A 229 -1.50 -22.39 -9.79
C LEU A 229 -1.61 -21.87 -8.35
N ASP A 230 -1.65 -20.55 -8.19
CA ASP A 230 -1.75 -19.92 -6.88
C ASP A 230 -3.11 -20.18 -6.23
N ALA A 231 -4.21 -20.17 -6.99
CA ALA A 231 -5.56 -20.39 -6.47
C ALA A 231 -5.77 -21.80 -5.84
N VAL A 232 -4.91 -22.78 -6.14
CA VAL A 232 -4.99 -24.14 -5.55
C VAL A 232 -4.79 -24.09 -4.02
N ALA A 233 -3.86 -23.26 -3.55
CA ALA A 233 -3.49 -23.18 -2.13
C ALA A 233 -3.26 -21.76 -1.60
N GLY A 234 -3.47 -20.73 -2.42
CA GLY A 234 -3.34 -19.31 -2.14
C GLY A 234 -4.61 -18.53 -2.47
N ASP A 235 -4.49 -17.26 -2.80
CA ASP A 235 -5.59 -16.34 -3.13
C ASP A 235 -5.75 -16.09 -4.64
N GLY A 236 -4.87 -16.66 -5.47
CA GLY A 236 -5.00 -16.64 -6.93
C GLY A 236 -4.57 -15.32 -7.56
N ASP A 237 -3.84 -14.48 -6.82
CA ASP A 237 -3.44 -13.15 -7.27
C ASP A 237 -2.01 -13.11 -7.82
N HIS A 238 -1.23 -14.19 -7.69
CA HIS A 238 0.19 -14.21 -8.05
C HIS A 238 0.45 -13.76 -9.49
N GLY A 239 -0.28 -14.29 -10.47
CA GLY A 239 -0.12 -13.89 -11.88
C GLY A 239 -0.32 -12.39 -12.10
N ARG A 240 -1.39 -11.82 -11.56
CA ARG A 240 -1.69 -10.39 -11.63
C ARG A 240 -0.64 -9.55 -10.90
N GLY A 241 -0.19 -9.99 -9.73
CA GLY A 241 0.86 -9.32 -8.97
C GLY A 241 2.19 -9.27 -9.73
N MET A 242 2.58 -10.39 -10.36
CA MET A 242 3.79 -10.47 -11.19
C MET A 242 3.72 -9.56 -12.41
N VAL A 243 2.59 -9.53 -13.13
CA VAL A 243 2.38 -8.62 -14.29
C VAL A 243 2.47 -7.15 -13.87
N ARG A 244 1.79 -6.76 -12.79
CA ARG A 244 1.87 -5.38 -12.28
C ARG A 244 3.28 -4.99 -11.86
N GLY A 245 4.02 -5.91 -11.26
CA GLY A 245 5.40 -5.71 -10.83
C GLY A 245 6.34 -5.51 -12.01
N ILE A 246 6.32 -6.43 -12.98
CA ILE A 246 7.23 -6.35 -14.12
C ILE A 246 6.93 -5.15 -15.03
N ASP A 247 5.67 -4.78 -15.21
CA ASP A 247 5.29 -3.59 -16.00
C ASP A 247 5.85 -2.32 -15.37
N ALA A 248 5.74 -2.20 -14.04
CA ALA A 248 6.30 -1.07 -13.31
C ALA A 248 7.84 -1.06 -13.37
N ALA A 249 8.46 -2.24 -13.25
CA ALA A 249 9.91 -2.40 -13.30
C ALA A 249 10.48 -2.04 -14.68
N ALA A 250 9.85 -2.54 -15.76
CA ALA A 250 10.24 -2.25 -17.14
C ALA A 250 10.08 -0.75 -17.45
N ALA A 251 8.96 -0.14 -17.07
CA ALA A 251 8.72 1.28 -17.26
C ALA A 251 9.74 2.16 -16.50
N ALA A 252 10.01 1.86 -15.22
CA ALA A 252 10.96 2.61 -14.42
C ALA A 252 12.42 2.41 -14.91
N GLY A 253 12.78 1.18 -15.26
CA GLY A 253 14.09 0.87 -15.83
C GLY A 253 14.33 1.60 -17.15
N ALA A 254 13.36 1.58 -18.06
CA ALA A 254 13.42 2.30 -19.34
C ALA A 254 13.52 3.83 -19.15
N ALA A 255 12.76 4.38 -18.20
CA ALA A 255 12.83 5.80 -17.86
C ALA A 255 14.22 6.19 -17.30
N ALA A 256 14.79 5.37 -16.42
CA ALA A 256 16.13 5.58 -15.88
C ALA A 256 17.21 5.49 -16.99
N ALA A 257 17.12 4.48 -17.85
CA ALA A 257 18.04 4.30 -18.98
C ALA A 257 18.00 5.51 -19.94
N THR A 258 16.81 6.03 -20.25
CA THR A 258 16.64 7.23 -21.09
C THR A 258 17.30 8.47 -20.50
N LYS A 259 17.38 8.54 -19.16
CA LYS A 259 18.09 9.59 -18.42
C LYS A 259 19.59 9.35 -18.27
N GLY A 260 20.13 8.30 -18.91
CA GLY A 260 21.56 7.99 -18.90
C GLY A 260 22.05 7.19 -17.69
N ALA A 261 21.15 6.50 -16.99
CA ALA A 261 21.53 5.59 -15.92
C ALA A 261 22.39 4.40 -16.40
N GLY A 262 23.33 3.97 -15.55
CA GLY A 262 24.07 2.72 -15.73
C GLY A 262 23.25 1.51 -15.31
N ALA A 263 23.80 0.32 -15.54
CA ALA A 263 23.13 -0.96 -15.31
C ALA A 263 22.60 -1.12 -13.89
N GLY A 264 23.43 -0.79 -12.89
CA GLY A 264 23.07 -0.87 -11.48
C GLY A 264 21.90 0.03 -11.12
N SER A 265 21.96 1.29 -11.53
CA SER A 265 20.86 2.24 -11.29
C SER A 265 19.56 1.88 -12.00
N VAL A 266 19.62 1.30 -13.21
CA VAL A 266 18.42 0.80 -13.91
C VAL A 266 17.76 -0.33 -13.15
N LEU A 267 18.53 -1.32 -12.67
CA LEU A 267 17.99 -2.45 -11.93
C LEU A 267 17.45 -2.05 -10.55
N ILE A 268 18.10 -1.09 -9.87
CA ILE A 268 17.60 -0.53 -8.61
C ILE A 268 16.26 0.19 -8.83
N ALA A 269 16.16 1.05 -9.85
CA ALA A 269 14.91 1.74 -10.17
C ALA A 269 13.79 0.76 -10.55
N ALA A 270 14.13 -0.29 -11.31
CA ALA A 270 13.20 -1.36 -11.65
C ALA A 270 12.73 -2.13 -10.41
N GLY A 271 13.64 -2.47 -9.48
CA GLY A 271 13.32 -3.16 -8.23
C GLY A 271 12.42 -2.35 -7.30
N ASP A 272 12.72 -1.06 -7.12
CA ASP A 272 11.92 -0.15 -6.29
C ASP A 272 10.49 0.00 -6.85
N ALA A 273 10.35 0.14 -8.18
CA ALA A 273 9.04 0.20 -8.83
C ALA A 273 8.27 -1.14 -8.77
N TRP A 274 8.96 -2.27 -8.89
CA TRP A 274 8.35 -3.59 -8.72
C TRP A 274 7.74 -3.71 -7.31
N ALA A 275 8.50 -3.38 -6.27
CA ALA A 275 8.06 -3.48 -4.89
C ALA A 275 6.83 -2.59 -4.59
N ASP A 276 6.78 -1.38 -5.16
CA ASP A 276 5.67 -0.44 -4.98
C ASP A 276 4.38 -0.88 -5.69
N ARG A 277 4.47 -1.60 -6.82
CA ARG A 277 3.31 -1.83 -7.71
C ARG A 277 2.79 -3.27 -7.77
N ALA A 278 3.63 -4.27 -7.54
CA ALA A 278 3.25 -5.68 -7.62
C ALA A 278 2.24 -6.07 -6.53
N GLY A 279 2.43 -5.57 -5.30
CA GLY A 279 1.73 -6.04 -4.11
C GLY A 279 2.20 -7.42 -3.65
N GLY A 280 1.76 -7.83 -2.47
CA GLY A 280 2.06 -9.16 -1.90
C GLY A 280 3.54 -9.39 -1.55
N THR A 281 3.84 -10.60 -1.08
CA THR A 281 5.20 -10.99 -0.67
C THR A 281 6.16 -11.06 -1.86
N SER A 282 5.69 -11.54 -3.01
CA SER A 282 6.51 -11.66 -4.23
C SER A 282 7.02 -10.30 -4.70
N GLY A 283 6.22 -9.24 -4.59
CA GLY A 283 6.62 -7.87 -4.94
C GLY A 283 7.83 -7.38 -4.16
N VAL A 284 7.80 -7.58 -2.83
CA VAL A 284 8.89 -7.18 -1.92
C VAL A 284 10.16 -8.00 -2.20
N LEU A 285 10.04 -9.30 -2.45
CA LEU A 285 11.18 -10.17 -2.72
C LEU A 285 11.86 -9.84 -4.06
N TRP A 286 11.10 -9.68 -5.13
CA TRP A 286 11.64 -9.30 -6.44
C TRP A 286 12.30 -7.93 -6.43
N GLY A 287 11.66 -6.94 -5.78
CA GLY A 287 12.25 -5.62 -5.64
C GLY A 287 13.60 -5.65 -4.90
N ALA A 288 13.66 -6.38 -3.79
CA ALA A 288 14.90 -6.54 -3.03
C ALA A 288 15.98 -7.29 -3.81
N GLY A 289 15.62 -8.35 -4.55
CA GLY A 289 16.53 -9.09 -5.41
C GLY A 289 17.12 -8.23 -6.52
N LEU A 290 16.28 -7.52 -7.28
CA LEU A 290 16.72 -6.65 -8.37
C LEU A 290 17.63 -5.52 -7.86
N ARG A 291 17.31 -4.95 -6.70
CA ARG A 291 18.16 -3.95 -6.05
C ARG A 291 19.54 -4.52 -5.71
N ALA A 292 19.60 -5.72 -5.12
CA ALA A 292 20.86 -6.38 -4.78
C ALA A 292 21.69 -6.73 -6.03
N LEU A 293 21.05 -7.17 -7.12
CA LEU A 293 21.73 -7.36 -8.40
C LEU A 293 22.29 -6.04 -8.91
N GLY A 294 21.50 -4.96 -8.91
CA GLY A 294 21.95 -3.65 -9.35
C GLY A 294 23.12 -3.10 -8.54
N GLU A 295 23.08 -3.25 -7.21
CA GLU A 295 24.19 -2.91 -6.31
C GLU A 295 25.48 -3.67 -6.65
N SER A 296 25.37 -4.95 -7.02
CA SER A 296 26.53 -5.78 -7.40
C SER A 296 27.09 -5.45 -8.78
N LEU A 297 26.26 -5.07 -9.75
CA LEU A 297 26.73 -4.73 -11.11
C LEU A 297 27.39 -3.34 -11.16
N GLY A 298 26.88 -2.39 -10.39
CA GLY A 298 27.36 -1.01 -10.40
C GLY A 298 27.08 -0.27 -11.72
N ASN A 299 27.76 0.86 -11.92
CA ASN A 299 27.51 1.80 -13.02
C ASN A 299 28.75 2.10 -13.88
N GLN A 300 29.86 1.39 -13.67
CA GLN A 300 31.16 1.76 -14.21
C GLN A 300 31.62 0.90 -15.39
N ARG A 301 31.05 -0.29 -15.61
CA ARG A 301 31.50 -1.19 -16.68
C ARG A 301 30.41 -2.16 -17.11
N THR A 302 30.65 -2.84 -18.23
CA THR A 302 29.96 -4.10 -18.55
C THR A 302 30.41 -5.16 -17.54
N PRO A 303 29.48 -5.85 -16.85
CA PRO A 303 29.85 -6.91 -15.92
C PRO A 303 30.48 -8.08 -16.68
N ASP A 304 31.61 -8.56 -16.17
CA ASP A 304 32.16 -9.85 -16.59
C ASP A 304 31.33 -11.01 -16.00
N PRO A 305 31.54 -12.26 -16.46
CA PRO A 305 30.76 -13.40 -16.00
C PRO A 305 30.84 -13.64 -14.48
N ASP A 306 31.99 -13.37 -13.87
CA ASP A 306 32.18 -13.52 -12.41
C ASP A 306 31.36 -12.48 -11.64
N VAL A 307 31.32 -11.22 -12.12
CA VAL A 307 30.49 -10.15 -11.55
C VAL A 307 29.01 -10.49 -11.70
N LEU A 308 28.58 -11.04 -12.84
CA LEU A 308 27.19 -11.43 -13.04
C LEU A 308 26.81 -12.60 -12.11
N ALA A 309 27.67 -13.61 -11.95
CA ALA A 309 27.45 -14.73 -11.03
C ALA A 309 27.39 -14.27 -9.57
N ALA A 310 28.29 -13.36 -9.17
CA ALA A 310 28.26 -12.73 -7.85
C ALA A 310 26.97 -11.91 -7.64
N GLY A 311 26.50 -11.20 -8.68
CA GLY A 311 25.25 -10.46 -8.64
C GLY A 311 24.02 -11.34 -8.47
N MET A 312 23.97 -12.49 -9.18
CA MET A 312 22.89 -13.47 -8.98
C MET A 312 22.95 -14.12 -7.59
N SER A 313 24.15 -14.32 -7.05
CA SER A 313 24.34 -14.77 -5.66
C SER A 313 23.82 -13.74 -4.65
N ALA A 314 24.07 -12.45 -4.88
CA ALA A 314 23.54 -11.37 -4.06
C ALA A 314 22.01 -11.25 -4.16
N PHE A 315 21.44 -11.41 -5.36
CA PHE A 315 19.99 -11.49 -5.59
C PHE A 315 19.37 -12.62 -4.75
N ALA A 316 19.95 -13.82 -4.81
CA ALA A 316 19.47 -14.99 -4.08
C ALA A 316 19.59 -14.84 -2.56
N ALA A 317 20.73 -14.32 -2.08
CA ALA A 317 20.95 -14.05 -0.66
C ALA A 317 19.90 -13.07 -0.12
N ARG A 318 19.64 -11.97 -0.84
CA ARG A 318 18.68 -10.95 -0.39
C ARG A 318 17.25 -11.48 -0.28
N ILE A 319 16.81 -12.28 -1.27
CA ILE A 319 15.49 -12.94 -1.21
C ILE A 319 15.42 -13.93 -0.05
N THR A 320 16.46 -14.71 0.17
CA THR A 320 16.53 -15.72 1.23
C THR A 320 16.50 -15.08 2.63
N GLU A 321 17.28 -14.02 2.84
CA GLU A 321 17.34 -13.26 4.10
C GLU A 321 15.98 -12.62 4.45
N LEU A 322 15.33 -12.01 3.45
CA LEU A 322 14.07 -11.31 3.64
C LEU A 322 12.89 -12.27 3.80
N GLY A 323 12.83 -13.30 2.94
CA GLY A 323 11.77 -14.31 2.96
C GLY A 323 11.91 -15.34 4.07
N LYS A 324 13.13 -15.51 4.63
CA LYS A 324 13.48 -16.53 5.63
C LYS A 324 13.04 -17.94 5.21
N ALA A 325 13.09 -18.22 3.91
CA ALA A 325 12.73 -19.50 3.33
C ALA A 325 13.99 -20.34 3.10
N ALA A 326 13.87 -21.66 3.27
CA ALA A 326 14.93 -22.62 3.03
C ALA A 326 14.55 -23.57 1.87
N PRO A 327 15.52 -24.27 1.25
CA PRO A 327 15.21 -25.38 0.37
C PRO A 327 14.23 -26.37 1.02
N GLY A 328 13.20 -26.75 0.28
CA GLY A 328 12.11 -27.62 0.74
C GLY A 328 10.88 -26.88 1.27
N ASP A 329 10.94 -25.56 1.46
CA ASP A 329 9.81 -24.78 2.00
C ASP A 329 8.65 -24.59 1.00
N LYS A 330 8.86 -24.98 -0.26
CA LYS A 330 7.95 -24.79 -1.41
C LYS A 330 7.73 -23.31 -1.69
N THR A 331 8.77 -22.65 -2.16
CA THR A 331 8.78 -21.23 -2.52
C THR A 331 9.68 -20.99 -3.74
N MET A 332 9.77 -19.74 -4.20
CA MET A 332 10.74 -19.36 -5.24
C MET A 332 12.20 -19.70 -4.92
N VAL A 333 12.56 -19.85 -3.64
CA VAL A 333 13.91 -20.25 -3.20
C VAL A 333 14.28 -21.64 -3.75
N ASP A 334 13.30 -22.53 -3.90
CA ASP A 334 13.51 -23.88 -4.42
C ASP A 334 13.97 -23.89 -5.89
N ALA A 335 13.65 -22.86 -6.69
CA ALA A 335 14.16 -22.71 -8.05
C ALA A 335 15.38 -21.78 -8.11
N LEU A 336 15.40 -20.74 -7.26
CA LEU A 336 16.44 -19.71 -7.26
C LEU A 336 17.82 -20.23 -6.83
N LEU A 337 17.87 -21.06 -5.79
CA LEU A 337 19.16 -21.58 -5.31
C LEU A 337 19.79 -22.57 -6.31
N PRO A 338 19.06 -23.56 -6.87
CA PRO A 338 19.60 -24.41 -7.93
C PRO A 338 20.13 -23.62 -9.13
N PHE A 339 19.40 -22.58 -9.59
CA PHE A 339 19.90 -21.70 -10.65
C PHE A 339 21.23 -21.06 -10.27
N THR A 340 21.30 -20.46 -9.08
CA THR A 340 22.46 -19.67 -8.65
C THR A 340 23.70 -20.55 -8.46
N GLU A 341 23.51 -21.74 -7.88
CA GLU A 341 24.56 -22.74 -7.70
C GLU A 341 25.09 -23.24 -9.05
N ALA A 342 24.19 -23.60 -9.98
CA ALA A 342 24.56 -24.07 -11.30
C ALA A 342 25.29 -22.99 -12.11
N PHE A 343 24.75 -21.77 -12.14
CA PHE A 343 25.34 -20.67 -12.90
C PHE A 343 26.73 -20.31 -12.38
N THR A 344 26.88 -20.19 -11.06
CA THR A 344 28.17 -19.87 -10.42
C THR A 344 29.22 -20.94 -10.72
N ARG A 345 28.84 -22.22 -10.61
CA ARG A 345 29.73 -23.35 -10.90
C ARG A 345 30.18 -23.35 -12.36
N LEU A 346 29.25 -23.19 -13.30
CA LEU A 346 29.55 -23.23 -14.74
C LEU A 346 30.46 -22.05 -15.16
N VAL A 347 30.22 -20.85 -14.61
CA VAL A 347 31.11 -19.71 -14.82
C VAL A 347 32.53 -20.00 -14.30
N GLN A 348 32.66 -20.59 -13.12
CA GLN A 348 33.98 -20.97 -12.55
C GLN A 348 34.69 -22.08 -13.36
N GLU A 349 33.92 -22.95 -14.01
CA GLU A 349 34.42 -23.97 -14.94
C GLU A 349 34.85 -23.38 -16.30
N GLY A 350 34.58 -22.10 -16.54
CA GLY A 350 34.94 -21.39 -17.77
C GLY A 350 33.97 -21.61 -18.93
N GLU A 351 32.75 -22.07 -18.63
CA GLU A 351 31.69 -22.19 -19.63
C GLU A 351 31.30 -20.82 -20.20
N GLU A 352 30.86 -20.82 -21.46
CA GLU A 352 30.42 -19.60 -22.11
C GLU A 352 29.18 -19.04 -21.36
N PRO A 353 29.14 -17.72 -21.05
CA PRO A 353 28.11 -17.15 -20.17
C PRO A 353 26.66 -17.46 -20.54
N LEU A 354 26.31 -17.39 -21.83
CA LEU A 354 24.95 -17.69 -22.27
C LEU A 354 24.62 -19.18 -22.13
N GLN A 355 25.59 -20.06 -22.40
CA GLN A 355 25.44 -21.50 -22.17
C GLN A 355 25.30 -21.82 -20.68
N ALA A 356 26.12 -21.21 -19.83
CA ALA A 356 26.06 -21.36 -18.38
C ALA A 356 24.69 -20.91 -17.83
N TRP A 357 24.20 -19.74 -18.26
CA TRP A 357 22.89 -19.23 -17.87
C TRP A 357 21.77 -20.15 -18.34
N SER A 358 21.84 -20.60 -19.59
CA SER A 358 20.81 -21.47 -20.17
C SER A 358 20.70 -22.81 -19.44
N ALA A 359 21.84 -23.42 -19.10
CA ALA A 359 21.88 -24.64 -18.29
C ALA A 359 21.32 -24.40 -16.87
N ALA A 360 21.71 -23.32 -16.22
CA ALA A 360 21.18 -22.96 -14.90
C ALA A 360 19.67 -22.67 -14.91
N ALA A 361 19.15 -22.05 -15.98
CA ALA A 361 17.73 -21.80 -16.14
C ALA A 361 16.93 -23.12 -16.29
N LEU A 362 17.48 -24.11 -16.98
CA LEU A 362 16.89 -25.46 -17.05
C LEU A 362 16.83 -26.13 -15.68
N ASP A 363 17.89 -25.99 -14.87
CA ASP A 363 17.90 -26.49 -13.50
C ASP A 363 16.83 -25.79 -12.63
N ALA A 364 16.64 -24.48 -12.79
CA ALA A 364 15.55 -23.74 -12.14
C ALA A 364 14.15 -24.23 -12.57
N VAL A 365 13.95 -24.52 -13.87
CA VAL A 365 12.67 -25.07 -14.38
C VAL A 365 12.39 -26.43 -13.77
N ALA A 366 13.37 -27.34 -13.80
CA ALA A 366 13.23 -28.68 -13.21
C ALA A 366 12.96 -28.61 -11.71
N ALA A 367 13.63 -27.70 -10.99
CA ALA A 367 13.43 -27.50 -9.57
C ALA A 367 12.06 -26.87 -9.25
N ALA A 368 11.58 -25.92 -10.06
CA ALA A 368 10.25 -25.35 -9.94
C ALA A 368 9.16 -26.42 -10.11
N GLU A 369 9.28 -27.30 -11.11
CA GLU A 369 8.37 -28.44 -11.30
C GLU A 369 8.42 -29.40 -10.10
N ALA A 370 9.62 -29.71 -9.60
CA ALA A 370 9.81 -30.61 -8.46
C ALA A 370 9.14 -30.12 -7.16
N THR A 371 8.88 -28.81 -7.03
CA THR A 371 8.14 -28.27 -5.89
C THR A 371 6.74 -28.87 -5.75
N ALA A 372 6.15 -29.45 -6.81
CA ALA A 372 4.88 -30.16 -6.74
C ALA A 372 4.87 -31.31 -5.72
N ALA A 373 6.03 -31.91 -5.42
CA ALA A 373 6.17 -32.97 -4.42
C ALA A 373 6.34 -32.45 -2.98
N LEU A 374 6.53 -31.14 -2.79
CA LEU A 374 6.81 -30.54 -1.50
C LEU A 374 5.52 -30.13 -0.77
N ARG A 375 5.59 -30.11 0.56
CA ARG A 375 4.55 -29.50 1.41
C ARG A 375 4.98 -28.09 1.76
N PRO A 376 4.12 -27.06 1.57
CA PRO A 376 4.51 -25.69 1.86
C PRO A 376 4.67 -25.45 3.36
N LEU A 377 5.83 -24.90 3.73
CA LEU A 377 6.16 -24.50 5.10
C LEU A 377 6.09 -22.97 5.30
N LYS A 378 5.95 -22.22 4.19
CA LYS A 378 5.91 -20.76 4.14
C LYS A 378 4.75 -20.25 3.29
N GLY A 379 4.53 -18.94 3.36
CA GLY A 379 3.56 -18.23 2.51
C GLY A 379 2.10 -18.57 2.79
N ARG A 380 1.24 -18.09 1.88
CA ARG A 380 -0.22 -18.29 1.93
C ARG A 380 -0.62 -19.75 1.76
N ALA A 381 0.24 -20.56 1.14
CA ALA A 381 0.02 -22.00 0.92
C ALA A 381 0.12 -22.87 2.18
N ARG A 382 0.86 -22.44 3.21
CA ARG A 382 1.11 -23.23 4.43
C ARG A 382 -0.16 -23.77 5.12
N PRO A 383 -1.24 -22.99 5.34
CA PRO A 383 -2.47 -23.49 5.97
C PRO A 383 -3.22 -24.54 5.13
N LEU A 384 -2.97 -24.58 3.81
CA LEU A 384 -3.61 -25.48 2.85
C LEU A 384 -2.62 -26.52 2.29
N ALA A 385 -1.61 -26.90 3.07
CA ALA A 385 -0.48 -27.71 2.61
C ALA A 385 -0.86 -29.01 1.87
N GLU A 386 -1.90 -29.72 2.33
CA GLU A 386 -2.36 -30.96 1.67
C GLU A 386 -2.97 -30.69 0.28
N LYS A 387 -3.63 -29.54 0.08
CA LYS A 387 -4.18 -29.15 -1.23
C LYS A 387 -3.09 -28.77 -2.24
N SER A 388 -1.95 -28.31 -1.73
CA SER A 388 -0.83 -27.85 -2.55
C SER A 388 -0.01 -28.99 -3.17
N LEU A 389 -0.13 -30.22 -2.63
CA LEU A 389 0.56 -31.40 -3.16
C LEU A 389 0.09 -31.72 -4.58
N GLY A 390 1.05 -32.01 -5.46
CA GLY A 390 0.82 -32.27 -6.88
C GLY A 390 0.76 -31.02 -7.76
N THR A 391 0.85 -29.81 -7.19
CA THR A 391 0.84 -28.54 -7.93
C THR A 391 2.16 -27.80 -7.72
N PRO A 392 2.90 -27.39 -8.77
CA PRO A 392 4.10 -26.56 -8.64
C PRO A 392 3.85 -25.24 -7.91
N ASP A 393 4.86 -24.73 -7.21
CA ASP A 393 4.80 -23.41 -6.57
C ASP A 393 4.76 -22.29 -7.64
N PRO A 394 3.80 -21.36 -7.56
CA PRO A 394 3.68 -20.27 -8.54
C PRO A 394 4.88 -19.32 -8.49
N GLY A 395 5.48 -19.11 -7.30
CA GLY A 395 6.69 -18.30 -7.12
C GLY A 395 7.89 -18.90 -7.86
N ALA A 396 8.19 -20.17 -7.60
CA ALA A 396 9.26 -20.93 -8.26
C ALA A 396 9.05 -21.01 -9.79
N THR A 397 7.82 -21.28 -10.22
CA THR A 397 7.45 -21.36 -11.63
C THR A 397 7.71 -20.03 -12.34
N SER A 398 7.18 -18.92 -11.80
CA SER A 398 7.38 -17.59 -12.38
C SER A 398 8.86 -17.18 -12.43
N LEU A 399 9.65 -17.53 -11.40
CA LEU A 399 11.08 -17.25 -11.37
C LEU A 399 11.84 -17.99 -12.47
N ALA A 400 11.58 -19.28 -12.64
CA ALA A 400 12.21 -20.08 -13.69
C ALA A 400 11.87 -19.55 -15.09
N MET A 401 10.62 -19.12 -15.31
CA MET A 401 10.19 -18.49 -16.56
C MET A 401 10.95 -17.20 -16.85
N ILE A 402 11.05 -16.31 -15.85
CA ILE A 402 11.77 -15.03 -15.98
C ILE A 402 13.24 -15.28 -16.29
N PHE A 403 13.92 -16.15 -15.54
CA PHE A 403 15.34 -16.41 -15.76
C PHE A 403 15.61 -17.05 -17.13
N THR A 404 14.71 -17.90 -17.62
CA THR A 404 14.82 -18.49 -18.97
C THR A 404 14.87 -17.42 -20.07
N VAL A 405 14.05 -16.36 -19.97
CA VAL A 405 13.96 -15.34 -21.02
C VAL A 405 14.96 -14.19 -20.86
N MET A 406 15.50 -13.97 -19.66
CA MET A 406 16.49 -12.89 -19.41
C MET A 406 17.91 -13.22 -19.90
N GLY A 407 18.26 -14.51 -19.95
CA GLY A 407 19.62 -14.98 -20.26
C GLY A 407 20.26 -14.38 -21.52
N PRO A 408 19.58 -14.36 -22.68
CA PRO A 408 20.11 -13.78 -23.92
C PRO A 408 20.50 -12.31 -23.84
N PHE A 409 19.98 -11.57 -22.85
CA PHE A 409 20.24 -10.15 -22.66
C PHE A 409 21.30 -9.89 -21.59
N LEU A 410 21.29 -10.65 -20.50
CA LEU A 410 22.22 -10.46 -19.39
C LEU A 410 23.55 -11.20 -19.59
N ALA A 411 23.52 -12.44 -20.05
CA ALA A 411 24.70 -13.32 -20.10
C ALA A 411 25.45 -13.21 -21.42
N VAL A 412 25.92 -12.00 -21.75
CA VAL A 412 26.55 -11.71 -23.05
C VAL A 412 28.05 -11.61 -22.89
N SER A 413 28.80 -12.29 -23.76
CA SER A 413 30.26 -12.23 -23.73
C SER A 413 30.77 -10.86 -24.19
N SER A 414 31.65 -10.23 -23.40
CA SER A 414 32.36 -9.01 -23.77
C SER A 414 33.28 -9.29 -24.97
N GLN A 415 32.96 -8.81 -26.17
CA GLN A 415 33.93 -8.82 -27.26
C GLN A 415 35.06 -7.82 -26.93
N PRO A 416 36.34 -8.20 -27.03
CA PRO A 416 37.44 -7.24 -26.93
C PRO A 416 37.33 -6.29 -28.13
N GLY A 417 37.18 -4.99 -27.87
CA GLY A 417 37.07 -3.98 -28.90
C GLY A 417 38.24 -4.05 -29.88
N THR A 418 37.92 -4.18 -31.17
CA THR A 418 38.89 -4.01 -32.25
C THR A 418 39.33 -2.54 -32.25
N SER A 419 40.52 -2.27 -31.70
CA SER A 419 41.21 -1.02 -31.94
C SER A 419 41.52 -0.90 -33.43
N GLN A 420 40.67 -0.21 -34.19
CA GLN A 420 41.04 0.27 -35.52
C GLN A 420 42.14 1.32 -35.35
N SER A 421 43.37 0.91 -35.58
CA SER A 421 44.48 1.81 -35.84
C SER A 421 44.21 2.52 -37.17
N ASP A 422 43.86 3.80 -37.12
CA ASP A 422 43.89 4.69 -38.28
C ASP A 422 45.34 4.80 -38.78
N SER A 423 45.66 3.98 -39.77
CA SER A 423 46.84 4.20 -40.61
C SER A 423 46.42 5.08 -41.78
N ALA A 424 46.82 6.35 -41.72
CA ALA A 424 46.60 7.32 -42.78
C ALA A 424 47.24 6.85 -44.10
N PRO A 425 46.53 6.94 -45.24
CA PRO A 425 47.13 6.63 -46.53
C PRO A 425 48.01 7.79 -47.01
N ASN A 426 49.23 7.42 -47.37
CA ASN A 426 50.26 8.22 -48.01
C ASN A 426 49.75 8.83 -49.34
N GLN A 427 49.80 10.16 -49.48
CA GLN A 427 49.49 10.85 -50.76
C GLN A 427 50.63 10.65 -51.77
N PRO A 428 50.35 10.38 -53.06
CA PRO A 428 51.37 10.46 -54.09
C PRO A 428 51.54 11.90 -54.57
N ALA A 429 52.80 12.29 -54.78
CA ALA A 429 53.21 13.56 -55.34
C ALA A 429 52.62 13.77 -56.75
N GLY A 430 51.92 14.89 -56.93
CA GLY A 430 51.53 15.41 -58.24
C GLY A 430 52.70 16.12 -58.91
N ALA A 431 52.96 15.77 -60.16
CA ALA A 431 53.90 16.43 -61.05
C ALA A 431 53.15 17.06 -62.24
N LEU A 432 53.53 18.31 -62.56
CA LEU A 432 53.28 19.07 -63.81
C LEU A 432 51.82 19.54 -64.01
N SER A 433 51.51 20.83 -64.22
CA SER A 433 52.16 21.87 -65.02
C SER A 433 51.93 23.28 -64.46
#